data_AF-A0A0S3T3Q1-F1
#
_entry.id   AF-A0A0S3T3Q1-F1
#
_cell.length_a   1.000
_cell.length_b   1.000
_cell.length_c   1.000
_cell.angle_alpha   90.00
_cell.angle_beta   90.00
_cell.angle_gamma   90.00
#
_symmetry.space_group_name_H-M   'P 1'
#
loop_
_entity.id
_entity.type
_entity.pdbx_description
1 polymer ?
#
loop_
_entity_poly.entity_id
_entity_poly.type
_entity_poly.pdbx_seq_one_letter_code
_entity_poly.pdbx_strand_id
1 'polypeptide(L)'
;MVDVASALHYLHHECEQPIIHCDLKPSNVLLDNEMVPRVSDFGIAKLLSTINDTTSKQTSTIGIKGTLGYIPPEYGVSSEVSTYGDIFSFGILVLEMLTGKSPTDEMFEDGQNLHNFVTVSFPDNLLQILDPLLVPTEEAAALKENKWNLDPNVEMCLVSLFRIGISCSTKSPKDRMNIADVTRELNRISEYFLVGVETSK
;
A
#
# COMPACT_ATOMS: atom_id res chain seq x y z
N MET A 1 -4.54 7.96 0.75
CA MET A 1 -4.29 6.60 1.28
C MET A 1 -5.27 6.22 2.37
N VAL A 2 -5.66 7.15 3.25
CA VAL A 2 -6.73 6.94 4.25
C VAL A 2 -7.98 6.30 3.64
N ASP A 3 -8.56 6.88 2.59
CA ASP A 3 -9.81 6.36 2.02
C ASP A 3 -9.66 4.98 1.35
N VAL A 4 -8.48 4.68 0.78
CA VAL A 4 -8.18 3.35 0.22
C VAL A 4 -8.12 2.31 1.34
N ALA A 5 -7.49 2.64 2.48
CA ALA A 5 -7.47 1.76 3.64
C ALA A 5 -8.87 1.60 4.25
N SER A 6 -9.67 2.67 4.33
CA SER A 6 -11.07 2.61 4.75
C SER A 6 -11.92 1.72 3.84
N ALA A 7 -11.71 1.79 2.52
CA ALA A 7 -12.39 0.91 1.58
C ALA A 7 -12.03 -0.56 1.81
N LEU A 8 -10.74 -0.89 2.00
CA LEU A 8 -10.34 -2.25 2.36
C LEU A 8 -10.90 -2.69 3.72
N HIS A 9 -10.93 -1.80 4.71
CA HIS A 9 -11.51 -2.08 6.02
C HIS A 9 -12.98 -2.48 5.88
N TYR A 10 -13.74 -1.69 5.12
CA TYR A 10 -15.14 -1.95 4.80
C TYR A 10 -15.32 -3.32 4.15
N LEU A 11 -14.55 -3.60 3.08
CA LEU A 11 -14.61 -4.87 2.36
C LEU A 11 -14.30 -6.07 3.27
N HIS A 12 -13.32 -5.94 4.15
CA HIS A 12 -12.84 -7.05 4.98
C HIS A 12 -13.65 -7.29 6.25
N HIS A 13 -14.26 -6.26 6.84
CA HIS A 13 -14.84 -6.33 8.18
C HIS A 13 -16.30 -5.86 8.29
N GLU A 14 -16.77 -5.01 7.38
CA GLU A 14 -18.11 -4.40 7.50
C GLU A 14 -19.14 -5.03 6.56
N CYS A 15 -18.69 -5.71 5.49
CA CYS A 15 -19.56 -6.53 4.66
C CYS A 15 -20.06 -7.77 5.42
N GLU A 16 -21.30 -8.21 5.11
CA GLU A 16 -21.90 -9.42 5.69
C GLU A 16 -21.00 -10.65 5.53
N GLN A 17 -20.34 -10.75 4.37
CA GLN A 17 -19.28 -11.70 4.10
C GLN A 17 -18.05 -10.92 3.65
N PRO A 18 -16.84 -11.20 4.20
CA PRO A 18 -15.63 -10.50 3.81
C PRO A 18 -15.37 -10.63 2.31
N ILE A 19 -15.05 -9.51 1.66
CA ILE A 19 -14.72 -9.43 0.23
C ILE A 19 -13.21 -9.23 0.11
N ILE A 20 -12.54 -10.10 -0.63
CA ILE A 20 -11.11 -10.00 -0.96
C ILE A 20 -11.00 -9.45 -2.38
N HIS A 21 -10.36 -8.30 -2.55
CA HIS A 21 -10.26 -7.59 -3.83
C HIS A 21 -9.42 -8.36 -4.86
N CYS A 22 -8.29 -8.93 -4.43
CA CYS A 22 -7.33 -9.70 -5.22
C CYS A 22 -6.55 -8.94 -6.31
N ASP A 23 -6.94 -7.72 -6.69
CA ASP A 23 -6.21 -6.90 -7.69
C ASP A 23 -6.02 -5.42 -7.30
N LEU A 24 -5.65 -5.15 -6.05
CA LEU A 24 -5.42 -3.77 -5.63
C LEU A 24 -4.10 -3.23 -6.20
N LYS A 25 -4.18 -2.13 -6.94
CA LYS A 25 -3.05 -1.43 -7.61
C LYS A 25 -3.45 0.01 -7.95
N PRO A 26 -2.52 0.92 -8.27
CA PRO A 26 -2.85 2.32 -8.55
C PRO A 26 -3.91 2.52 -9.64
N SER A 27 -3.87 1.77 -10.74
CA SER A 27 -4.86 1.90 -11.82
C SER A 27 -6.27 1.44 -11.45
N ASN A 28 -6.42 0.73 -10.33
CA ASN A 28 -7.72 0.33 -9.77
C ASN A 28 -8.18 1.27 -8.65
N VAL A 29 -7.45 2.36 -8.37
CA VAL A 29 -7.84 3.45 -7.47
C VAL A 29 -8.15 4.69 -8.31
N LEU A 30 -9.43 4.94 -8.55
CA LEU A 30 -9.90 6.06 -9.37
C LEU A 30 -10.09 7.31 -8.51
N LEU A 31 -9.85 8.48 -9.06
CA LEU A 31 -10.18 9.75 -8.40
C LEU A 31 -11.52 10.25 -8.92
N ASP A 32 -12.43 10.60 -8.00
CA ASP A 32 -13.70 11.24 -8.36
C ASP A 32 -13.53 12.76 -8.57
N ASN A 33 -14.64 13.45 -8.85
CA ASN A 33 -14.64 14.89 -9.12
C ASN A 33 -14.15 15.75 -7.94
N GLU A 34 -14.15 15.19 -6.73
CA GLU A 34 -13.70 15.84 -5.50
C GLU A 34 -12.26 15.43 -5.15
N MET A 35 -11.56 14.74 -6.06
CA MET A 35 -10.23 14.16 -5.85
C MET A 35 -10.18 13.12 -4.72
N VAL A 36 -11.32 12.50 -4.40
CA VAL A 36 -11.40 11.43 -3.41
C VAL A 36 -11.12 10.09 -4.10
N PRO A 37 -10.18 9.26 -3.59
CA PRO A 37 -9.89 7.98 -4.20
C PRO A 37 -10.99 6.95 -3.93
N ARG A 38 -11.35 6.18 -4.96
CA ARG A 38 -12.37 5.13 -4.98
C ARG A 38 -11.74 3.83 -5.48
N VAL A 39 -11.83 2.76 -4.69
CA VAL A 39 -11.40 1.42 -5.11
C VAL A 39 -12.38 0.87 -6.15
N SER A 40 -11.85 0.29 -7.23
CA SER A 40 -12.59 -0.18 -8.40
C SER A 40 -12.03 -1.51 -8.92
N ASP A 41 -12.69 -2.10 -9.92
CA ASP A 41 -12.33 -3.37 -10.57
C ASP A 41 -12.34 -4.61 -9.66
N PHE A 42 -13.56 -5.04 -9.33
CA PHE A 42 -13.83 -6.27 -8.57
C PHE A 42 -13.91 -7.53 -9.46
N GLY A 43 -13.38 -7.48 -10.69
CA GLY A 43 -13.55 -8.56 -11.69
C GLY A 43 -12.99 -9.92 -11.26
N ILE A 44 -12.05 -9.92 -10.30
CA ILE A 44 -11.49 -11.15 -9.70
C ILE A 44 -11.69 -11.25 -8.19
N ALA A 45 -12.53 -10.39 -7.61
CA ALA A 45 -12.80 -10.39 -6.18
C ALA A 45 -13.45 -11.70 -5.71
N LYS A 46 -13.26 -12.01 -4.42
CA LYS A 46 -13.73 -13.26 -3.80
C LYS A 46 -14.49 -12.98 -2.52
N LEU A 47 -15.57 -13.71 -2.32
CA LEU A 47 -16.34 -13.70 -1.09
C LEU A 47 -15.84 -14.81 -0.17
N LEU A 48 -15.43 -14.46 1.04
CA LEU A 48 -15.00 -15.42 2.03
C LEU A 48 -16.24 -15.97 2.75
N SER A 49 -16.57 -17.23 2.51
CA SER A 49 -17.65 -17.90 3.24
C SER A 49 -17.23 -18.11 4.70
N THR A 50 -17.88 -17.42 5.62
CA THR A 50 -17.72 -17.56 7.08
C THR A 50 -18.38 -18.82 7.64
N ILE A 51 -19.18 -19.52 6.84
CA ILE A 51 -19.90 -20.73 7.25
C ILE A 51 -19.01 -21.94 6.92
N ASN A 52 -18.82 -22.83 7.91
CA ASN A 52 -18.13 -24.12 7.89
C ASN A 52 -18.68 -25.13 6.86
N ASP A 53 -19.10 -24.68 5.69
CA ASP A 53 -19.50 -25.54 4.60
C ASP A 53 -18.27 -25.93 3.80
N THR A 54 -17.80 -27.14 4.12
CA THR A 54 -16.83 -27.97 3.40
C THR A 54 -17.18 -28.23 1.91
N THR A 55 -18.13 -27.50 1.33
CA THR A 55 -18.72 -27.73 0.01
C THR A 55 -18.55 -26.59 -0.99
N SER A 56 -17.90 -25.48 -0.61
CA SER A 56 -17.67 -24.34 -1.52
C SER A 56 -16.19 -24.12 -1.79
N LYS A 57 -15.50 -25.15 -2.31
CA LYS A 57 -14.33 -24.92 -3.18
C LYS A 57 -14.86 -24.22 -4.43
N GLN A 58 -15.07 -22.90 -4.37
CA GLN A 58 -15.47 -22.10 -5.53
C GLN A 58 -14.35 -22.17 -6.57
N THR A 59 -14.49 -23.17 -7.44
CA THR A 59 -13.92 -23.35 -8.77
C THR A 59 -12.67 -22.50 -9.01
N SER A 60 -11.55 -23.11 -8.64
CA SER A 60 -10.21 -22.75 -9.07
C SER A 60 -10.17 -22.60 -10.60
N THR A 61 -10.15 -21.37 -11.10
CA THR A 61 -9.42 -21.10 -12.33
C THR A 61 -7.97 -21.43 -12.02
N ILE A 62 -7.44 -22.46 -12.67
CA ILE A 62 -6.05 -22.91 -12.58
C ILE A 62 -5.19 -21.75 -13.10
N GLY A 63 -4.72 -20.88 -12.22
CA GLY A 63 -3.90 -19.73 -12.57
C GLY A 63 -3.78 -18.72 -11.44
N ILE A 64 -2.57 -18.20 -11.25
CA ILE A 64 -2.33 -17.04 -10.38
C ILE A 64 -3.13 -15.87 -10.95
N LYS A 65 -3.99 -15.27 -10.12
CA LYS A 65 -4.79 -14.09 -10.47
C LYS A 65 -4.25 -12.87 -9.71
N GLY A 66 -4.38 -11.71 -10.34
CA GLY A 66 -3.86 -10.44 -9.85
C GLY A 66 -2.79 -9.87 -10.78
N THR A 67 -2.26 -8.71 -10.42
CA THR A 67 -1.24 -8.00 -11.20
C THR A 67 0.16 -8.28 -10.68
N LEU A 68 1.09 -8.59 -11.61
CA LEU A 68 2.49 -8.83 -11.29
C LEU A 68 3.07 -7.65 -10.49
N GLY A 69 3.88 -7.95 -9.47
CA GLY A 69 4.39 -6.96 -8.53
C GLY A 69 3.50 -6.71 -7.31
N TYR A 70 2.18 -6.88 -7.43
CA TYR A 70 1.22 -6.74 -6.32
C TYR A 70 0.70 -8.07 -5.79
N ILE A 71 0.93 -9.17 -6.53
CA ILE A 71 0.54 -10.52 -6.11
C ILE A 71 1.34 -10.92 -4.86
N PRO A 72 0.66 -11.30 -3.76
CA PRO A 72 1.32 -11.81 -2.57
C PRO A 72 2.14 -13.07 -2.88
N PRO A 73 3.36 -13.20 -2.34
CA PRO A 73 4.26 -14.32 -2.67
C PRO A 73 3.68 -15.69 -2.29
N GLU A 74 2.82 -15.77 -1.28
CA GLU A 74 2.16 -17.00 -0.86
C GLU A 74 1.11 -17.52 -1.84
N TYR A 75 0.56 -16.67 -2.72
CA TYR A 75 -0.45 -17.10 -3.70
C TYR A 75 0.15 -18.02 -4.76
N GLY A 76 1.44 -17.90 -5.04
CA GLY A 76 2.16 -18.84 -5.91
C GLY A 76 2.33 -20.24 -5.30
N VAL A 77 2.15 -20.39 -3.98
CA VAL A 77 2.35 -21.66 -3.26
C VAL A 77 1.03 -22.36 -2.95
N SER A 78 0.05 -21.66 -2.39
CA SER A 78 -1.23 -22.26 -1.95
C SER A 78 -2.41 -21.95 -2.87
N SER A 79 -2.33 -20.94 -3.75
CA SER A 79 -3.47 -20.38 -4.51
C SER A 79 -4.68 -19.94 -3.64
N GLU A 80 -4.54 -19.93 -2.31
CA GLU A 80 -5.60 -19.55 -1.39
C GLU A 80 -5.52 -18.05 -1.13
N VAL A 81 -6.56 -17.33 -1.55
CA VAL A 81 -6.68 -15.90 -1.31
C VAL A 81 -7.14 -15.60 0.11
N SER A 82 -6.74 -14.44 0.63
CA SER A 82 -7.08 -13.97 1.96
C SER A 82 -7.09 -12.46 2.01
N THR A 83 -7.72 -11.88 3.04
CA THR A 83 -7.68 -10.43 3.30
C THR A 83 -6.25 -9.92 3.44
N TYR A 84 -5.33 -10.72 3.99
CA TYR A 84 -3.91 -10.39 4.07
C TYR A 84 -3.22 -10.26 2.72
N GLY A 85 -3.78 -10.84 1.65
CA GLY A 85 -3.28 -10.61 0.30
C GLY A 85 -3.54 -9.19 -0.18
N ASP A 86 -4.74 -8.66 0.06
CA ASP A 86 -5.04 -7.26 -0.24
C ASP A 86 -4.16 -6.30 0.59
N ILE A 87 -3.79 -6.68 1.83
CA ILE A 87 -2.84 -5.91 2.65
C ILE A 87 -1.46 -5.87 2.02
N PHE A 88 -0.98 -6.98 1.46
CA PHE A 88 0.29 -6.98 0.74
C PHE A 88 0.25 -6.03 -0.46
N SER A 89 -0.80 -6.15 -1.29
CA SER A 89 -0.99 -5.28 -2.45
C SER A 89 -1.12 -3.81 -2.05
N PHE A 90 -1.79 -3.51 -0.93
CA PHE A 90 -1.86 -2.17 -0.35
C PHE A 90 -0.48 -1.65 0.05
N GLY A 91 0.35 -2.49 0.68
CA GLY A 91 1.73 -2.14 1.01
C GLY A 91 2.54 -1.75 -0.21
N ILE A 92 2.47 -2.55 -1.28
CA ILE A 92 3.15 -2.25 -2.55
C ILE A 92 2.63 -0.95 -3.17
N LEU A 93 1.31 -0.74 -3.17
CA LEU A 93 0.68 0.50 -3.65
C LEU A 93 1.21 1.72 -2.87
N VAL A 94 1.27 1.66 -1.54
CA VAL A 94 1.84 2.76 -0.73
C VAL A 94 3.31 3.02 -1.09
N LEU A 95 4.12 1.96 -1.22
CA LEU A 95 5.54 2.11 -1.56
C LEU A 95 5.75 2.69 -2.97
N GLU A 96 4.96 2.28 -3.95
CA GLU A 96 5.03 2.83 -5.30
C GLU A 96 4.64 4.30 -5.31
N MET A 97 3.55 4.66 -4.63
CA MET A 97 3.10 6.05 -4.51
C MET A 97 4.13 6.95 -3.86
N LEU A 98 4.92 6.43 -2.90
CA LEU A 98 5.97 7.19 -2.22
C LEU A 98 7.26 7.30 -3.03
N THR A 99 7.59 6.29 -3.84
CA THR A 99 8.90 6.19 -4.51
C THR A 99 8.86 6.55 -5.99
N GLY A 100 7.66 6.63 -6.57
CA GLY A 100 7.43 6.81 -8.00
C GLY A 100 7.89 5.61 -8.84
N LYS A 101 8.20 4.46 -8.21
CA LYS A 101 8.78 3.28 -8.87
C LYS A 101 7.75 2.17 -8.99
N SER A 102 7.52 1.71 -10.22
CA SER A 102 6.66 0.56 -10.49
C SER A 102 7.25 -0.69 -9.86
N PRO A 103 6.47 -1.59 -9.24
CA PRO A 103 7.00 -2.85 -8.69
C PRO A 103 7.56 -3.80 -9.77
N THR A 104 7.32 -3.51 -11.05
CA THR A 104 7.89 -4.22 -12.21
C THR A 104 8.89 -3.36 -13.00
N ASP A 105 9.44 -2.31 -12.39
CA ASP A 105 10.49 -1.50 -13.01
C ASP A 105 11.71 -2.37 -13.38
N GLU A 106 12.34 -2.06 -14.51
CA GLU A 106 13.51 -2.79 -15.04
C GLU A 106 14.68 -2.78 -14.05
N MET A 107 14.75 -1.82 -13.12
CA MET A 107 15.79 -1.80 -12.09
C MET A 107 15.70 -2.96 -11.09
N PHE A 108 14.57 -3.65 -11.00
CA PHE A 108 14.35 -4.77 -10.08
C PHE A 108 14.71 -6.12 -10.72
N GLU A 109 16.01 -6.29 -11.01
CA GLU A 109 16.58 -7.57 -11.47
C GLU A 109 17.08 -8.44 -10.31
N ASP A 110 17.50 -9.67 -10.60
CA ASP A 110 18.17 -10.58 -9.66
C ASP A 110 17.43 -10.85 -8.34
N GLY A 111 16.10 -10.88 -8.38
CA GLY A 111 15.25 -11.16 -7.22
C GLY A 111 15.08 -9.97 -6.27
N GLN A 112 15.53 -8.78 -6.67
CA GLN A 112 15.10 -7.55 -6.02
C GLN A 112 13.63 -7.26 -6.33
N ASN A 113 13.01 -6.47 -5.45
CA ASN A 113 11.65 -5.98 -5.62
C ASN A 113 11.51 -4.67 -4.84
N LEU A 114 10.41 -3.96 -5.07
CA LEU A 114 10.14 -2.68 -4.45
C LEU A 114 10.21 -2.71 -2.91
N HIS A 115 9.69 -3.76 -2.26
CA HIS A 115 9.77 -3.91 -0.81
C HIS A 115 11.23 -3.97 -0.31
N ASN A 116 12.06 -4.80 -0.94
CA ASN A 116 13.47 -4.95 -0.57
C ASN A 116 14.25 -3.66 -0.82
N PHE A 117 14.01 -3.00 -1.96
CA PHE A 117 14.61 -1.72 -2.32
C PHE A 117 14.35 -0.67 -1.25
N VAL A 118 13.10 -0.53 -0.81
CA VAL A 118 12.72 0.40 0.25
C VAL A 118 13.31 0.00 1.60
N THR A 119 13.25 -1.29 1.96
CA THR A 119 13.69 -1.79 3.26
C THR A 119 15.19 -1.57 3.50
N VAL A 120 16.02 -1.67 2.46
CA VAL A 120 17.47 -1.42 2.56
C VAL A 120 17.78 0.07 2.78
N SER A 121 16.94 0.97 2.28
CA SER A 121 17.14 2.42 2.42
C SER A 121 16.49 3.00 3.68
N PHE A 122 15.49 2.32 4.27
CA PHE A 122 14.74 2.80 5.42
C PHE A 122 15.50 2.60 6.75
N PRO A 123 15.49 3.57 7.70
CA PRO A 123 14.96 4.93 7.59
C PRO A 123 16.00 5.97 7.12
N ASP A 124 17.28 5.62 7.11
CA ASP A 124 18.38 6.60 7.02
C ASP A 124 18.54 7.25 5.64
N ASN A 125 18.07 6.59 4.58
CA ASN A 125 18.22 7.02 3.19
C ASN A 125 16.87 7.27 2.49
N LEU A 126 15.82 7.61 3.24
CA LEU A 126 14.47 7.82 2.72
C LEU A 126 14.40 8.84 1.58
N LEU A 127 15.15 9.93 1.69
CA LEU A 127 15.16 10.99 0.67
C LEU A 127 15.72 10.54 -0.68
N GLN A 128 16.57 9.50 -0.70
CA GLN A 128 17.12 8.96 -1.95
C GLN A 128 16.11 8.11 -2.71
N ILE A 129 15.09 7.61 -2.02
CA ILE A 129 14.08 6.71 -2.60
C ILE A 129 12.72 7.38 -2.81
N LEU A 130 12.47 8.51 -2.14
CA LEU A 130 11.25 9.31 -2.27
C LEU A 130 11.12 9.88 -3.69
N ASP A 131 9.90 9.89 -4.22
CA ASP A 131 9.57 10.55 -5.47
C ASP A 131 9.80 12.07 -5.34
N PRO A 132 10.67 12.68 -6.17
CA PRO A 132 10.89 14.14 -6.16
C PRO A 132 9.62 14.97 -6.38
N LEU A 133 8.58 14.41 -7.01
CA LEU A 133 7.30 15.10 -7.22
C LEU A 133 6.45 15.25 -5.96
N LEU A 134 6.75 14.49 -4.90
CA LEU A 134 6.06 14.61 -3.60
C LEU A 134 6.64 15.73 -2.72
N VAL A 135 7.62 16.46 -3.25
CA VAL A 135 8.41 17.46 -2.52
C VAL A 135 8.11 18.83 -3.10
N PRO A 136 7.84 19.86 -2.27
CA PRO A 136 7.50 21.19 -2.75
C PRO A 136 8.52 21.76 -3.74
N THR A 137 8.02 22.40 -4.80
CA THR A 137 8.78 22.81 -5.99
C THR A 137 9.87 23.86 -5.71
N GLU A 138 9.84 24.54 -4.56
CA GLU A 138 10.88 25.52 -4.16
C GLU A 138 12.21 24.85 -3.73
N GLU A 139 12.21 23.55 -3.47
CA GLU A 139 13.37 22.80 -2.95
C GLU A 139 14.07 21.95 -4.02
N ALA A 140 13.52 21.88 -5.24
CA ALA A 140 14.10 21.12 -6.36
C ALA A 140 15.50 21.63 -6.79
N ALA A 141 15.85 22.88 -6.47
CA ALA A 141 17.19 23.41 -6.70
C ALA A 141 18.22 22.97 -5.63
N ALA A 142 17.78 22.60 -4.42
CA ALA A 142 18.62 22.16 -3.31
C ALA A 142 19.04 20.67 -3.39
N LEU A 143 18.49 19.94 -4.36
CA LEU A 143 18.81 18.54 -4.68
C LEU A 143 20.31 18.27 -4.94
N LYS A 144 21.11 19.32 -5.17
CA LYS A 144 22.56 19.21 -5.42
C LYS A 144 23.42 19.23 -4.15
N GLU A 145 22.88 19.55 -2.96
CA GLU A 145 23.70 19.78 -1.76
C GLU A 145 23.41 18.86 -0.56
N ASN A 146 22.57 17.82 -0.70
CA ASN A 146 22.23 16.88 0.39
C ASN A 146 21.71 17.56 1.68
N LYS A 147 21.20 18.79 1.58
CA LYS A 147 20.57 19.51 2.68
C LYS A 147 19.10 19.74 2.35
N TRP A 148 18.33 18.67 2.39
CA TRP A 148 16.89 18.80 2.48
C TRP A 148 16.57 19.20 3.91
N ASN A 149 15.97 20.38 4.08
CA ASN A 149 15.50 20.83 5.37
C ASN A 149 13.98 20.59 5.40
N LEU A 150 13.60 19.31 5.26
CA LEU A 150 12.20 18.91 5.26
C LEU A 150 11.57 19.30 6.60
N ASP A 151 10.35 19.82 6.58
CA ASP A 151 9.62 20.09 7.82
C ASP A 151 9.58 18.80 8.68
N PRO A 152 9.95 18.85 9.97
CA PRO A 152 10.02 17.67 10.82
C PRO A 152 8.71 16.86 10.88
N ASN A 153 7.55 17.53 10.73
CA ASN A 153 6.27 16.84 10.69
C ASN A 153 6.09 16.10 9.37
N VAL A 154 6.50 16.69 8.25
CA VAL A 154 6.49 16.03 6.94
C VAL A 154 7.43 14.83 6.94
N GLU A 155 8.64 14.97 7.49
CA GLU A 155 9.59 13.86 7.66
C GLU A 155 8.97 12.72 8.48
N MET A 156 8.39 13.04 9.63
CA MET A 156 7.71 12.06 10.48
C MET A 156 6.54 11.37 9.76
N CYS A 157 5.76 12.11 8.96
CA CYS A 157 4.69 11.55 8.15
C CYS A 157 5.24 10.56 7.11
N LEU A 158 6.29 10.95 6.38
CA LEU A 158 6.94 10.09 5.39
C LEU A 158 7.50 8.81 6.02
N VAL A 159 8.25 8.93 7.13
CA VAL A 159 8.77 7.79 7.89
C VAL A 159 7.64 6.84 8.29
N SER A 160 6.51 7.39 8.75
CA SER A 160 5.35 6.60 9.15
C SER A 160 4.69 5.90 7.97
N LEU A 161 4.53 6.59 6.83
CA LEU A 161 3.97 6.02 5.61
C LEU A 161 4.86 4.90 5.02
N PHE A 162 6.17 5.10 4.96
CA PHE A 162 7.11 4.05 4.55
C PHE A 162 7.05 2.84 5.48
N ARG A 163 6.98 3.07 6.80
CA ARG A 163 6.83 1.99 7.79
C ARG A 163 5.54 1.19 7.54
N ILE A 164 4.41 1.85 7.27
CA ILE A 164 3.16 1.19 6.91
C ILE A 164 3.35 0.36 5.64
N GLY A 165 3.92 0.94 4.58
CA GLY A 165 4.16 0.24 3.31
C GLY A 165 5.01 -1.02 3.47
N ILE A 166 6.12 -0.93 4.22
CA ILE A 166 7.01 -2.06 4.54
C ILE A 166 6.26 -3.12 5.36
N SER A 167 5.63 -2.73 6.47
CA SER A 167 4.93 -3.68 7.34
C SER A 167 3.81 -4.42 6.60
N CYS A 168 3.05 -3.73 5.74
CA CYS A 168 1.98 -4.34 4.95
C CYS A 168 2.51 -5.30 3.88
N SER A 169 3.63 -4.98 3.23
CA SER A 169 4.21 -5.78 2.13
C SER A 169 5.20 -6.86 2.59
N THR A 170 5.20 -7.22 3.88
CA THR A 170 6.03 -8.30 4.42
C THR A 170 5.67 -9.65 3.77
N LYS A 171 6.68 -10.49 3.51
CA LYS A 171 6.50 -11.80 2.84
C LYS A 171 5.54 -12.72 3.60
N SER A 172 5.60 -12.77 4.93
CA SER A 172 4.71 -13.64 5.71
C SER A 172 3.39 -12.92 6.03
N PRO A 173 2.22 -13.51 5.71
CA PRO A 173 0.92 -12.91 5.99
C PRO A 173 0.71 -12.54 7.47
N LYS A 174 1.18 -13.40 8.39
CA LYS A 174 1.04 -13.23 9.84
C LYS A 174 1.82 -12.03 10.40
N ASP A 175 2.86 -11.59 9.70
CA ASP A 175 3.72 -10.49 10.12
C ASP A 175 3.23 -9.15 9.51
N ARG A 176 2.22 -9.19 8.64
CA ARG A 176 1.64 -7.99 8.03
C ARG A 176 0.77 -7.25 9.05
N MET A 177 0.84 -5.92 9.01
CA MET A 177 -0.08 -5.06 9.74
C MET A 177 -1.52 -5.36 9.30
N ASN A 178 -2.46 -5.52 10.24
CA ASN A 178 -3.87 -5.71 9.87
C ASN A 178 -4.51 -4.38 9.44
N ILE A 179 -5.61 -4.45 8.69
CA ILE A 179 -6.24 -3.24 8.12
C ILE A 179 -6.78 -2.26 9.18
N ALA A 180 -7.16 -2.74 10.36
CA ALA A 180 -7.61 -1.87 11.45
C ALA A 180 -6.45 -1.02 11.99
N ASP A 181 -5.28 -1.63 12.18
CA ASP A 181 -4.06 -0.93 12.57
C ASP A 181 -3.59 0.03 11.46
N VAL A 182 -3.60 -0.39 10.19
CA VAL A 182 -3.29 0.49 9.04
C VAL A 182 -4.17 1.73 9.05
N THR A 183 -5.49 1.55 9.17
CA THR A 183 -6.45 2.66 9.17
C THR A 183 -6.21 3.60 10.35
N ARG A 184 -5.94 3.04 11.55
CA ARG A 184 -5.64 3.83 12.75
C ARG A 184 -4.38 4.67 12.58
N GLU A 185 -3.28 4.09 12.10
CA GLU A 185 -2.03 4.82 11.93
C GLU A 185 -2.14 5.87 10.81
N LEU A 186 -2.83 5.57 9.70
CA LEU A 186 -3.05 6.56 8.63
C LEU A 186 -3.89 7.75 9.10
N ASN A 187 -4.93 7.52 9.91
CA ASN A 187 -5.73 8.60 10.48
C ASN A 187 -4.87 9.49 11.40
N ARG A 188 -4.04 8.90 12.26
CA ARG A 188 -3.09 9.66 13.08
C ARG A 188 -2.15 10.51 12.23
N ILE A 189 -1.54 9.93 11.20
CA ILE A 189 -0.66 10.67 10.28
C ILE A 189 -1.42 11.84 9.64
N SER A 190 -2.66 11.63 9.21
CA SER A 190 -3.47 12.69 8.59
C SER A 190 -3.80 13.83 9.56
N GLU A 191 -4.12 13.52 10.82
CA GLU A 191 -4.38 14.52 11.85
C GLU A 191 -3.13 15.36 12.13
N TYR A 192 -1.96 14.71 12.30
CA TYR A 192 -0.69 15.40 12.50
C TYR A 192 -0.32 16.31 11.31
N PHE A 193 -0.50 15.82 10.08
CA PHE A 193 -0.19 16.59 8.87
C PHE A 193 -1.09 17.83 8.75
N LEU A 194 -2.40 17.69 8.96
CA LEU A 194 -3.34 18.81 8.87
C LEU A 194 -3.10 19.87 9.95
N VAL A 195 -2.81 19.46 11.19
CA VAL A 195 -2.45 20.38 12.28
C VAL A 195 -1.14 21.13 11.99
N GLY A 196 -0.16 20.46 11.38
CA GLY A 196 1.11 21.09 10.95
C GLY A 196 0.93 22.14 9.85
N VAL A 197 -0.01 21.92 8.93
CA VAL A 197 -0.34 22.88 7.85
C VAL A 197 -1.09 24.10 8.39
N GLU A 198 -1.98 23.95 9.38
CA GLU A 198 -2.71 25.06 9.98
C GLU A 198 -1.84 25.96 10.86
N THR A 199 -0.83 25.41 11.52
CA THR A 199 0.10 26.15 12.40
C THR A 199 1.23 26.87 11.65
N SER A 200 1.40 26.58 10.36
CA SER A 200 2.42 27.17 9.48
C SER A 200 1.89 28.33 8.60
N LYS A 201 0.64 28.76 8.80
CA LYS A 201 0.03 29.95 8.16
C LYS A 201 -0.02 31.14 9.11
#